data_AF-A0A8H5G106-F1
#
_entry.id   AF-A0A8H5G106-F1
#
_cell.length_a   1.000
_cell.length_b   1.000
_cell.length_c   1.000
_cell.angle_alpha   90.00
_cell.angle_beta   90.00
_cell.angle_gamma   90.00
#
_symmetry.space_group_name_H-M   'P 1'
#
loop_
_entity.id
_entity.type
_entity.pdbx_description
1 polymer ?
#
loop_
_entity_poly.entity_id
_entity_poly.type
_entity_poly.pdbx_seq_one_letter_code
_entity_poly.pdbx_strand_id
1 'polypeptide(L)'
;MRYSILPALALLTGAVNAHFHLNYPEPRGPFVGANEPNFCGGYTEVTSNRTTFPLEGGFFRIQQGHPNWAAAVYISTEQNPNSFDAFNGTIGEQYARYWAKADTPGQFCVPLDLSSTNITGVRDGANVTIQIAVTGGDGNLYQCADLTLSSNFTFTKELNDTCTNTTASTSTSSGSTPSPTSGALGTAQQIGSYTSLLLALGGVALATL
;
A
#
# COMPACT_ATOMS: atom_id res chain seq x y z
N MET A 1 -24.36 -49.26 0.76
CA MET A 1 -24.37 -47.86 1.21
C MET A 1 -23.07 -47.22 0.72
N ARG A 2 -23.13 -46.35 -0.30
CA ARG A 2 -21.95 -45.69 -0.87
C ARG A 2 -21.94 -44.25 -0.38
N TYR A 3 -21.06 -43.95 0.58
CA TYR A 3 -20.86 -42.58 1.06
C TYR A 3 -19.94 -41.86 0.07
N SER A 4 -20.51 -40.97 -0.75
CA SER A 4 -19.71 -40.03 -1.55
C SER A 4 -19.23 -38.92 -0.63
N ILE A 5 -17.91 -38.87 -0.39
CA ILE A 5 -17.26 -37.80 0.36
C ILE A 5 -16.90 -36.71 -0.65
N LEU A 6 -17.66 -35.61 -0.68
CA LEU A 6 -17.28 -34.42 -1.44
C LEU A 6 -16.11 -33.73 -0.72
N PRO A 7 -14.98 -33.43 -1.39
CA PRO A 7 -13.94 -32.60 -0.80
C PRO A 7 -14.42 -31.14 -0.79
N ALA A 8 -14.52 -30.54 0.39
CA ALA A 8 -14.77 -29.10 0.54
C ALA A 8 -13.48 -28.34 0.20
N LEU A 9 -13.45 -27.71 -0.98
CA LEU A 9 -12.35 -26.86 -1.40
C LEU A 9 -12.52 -25.48 -0.73
N ALA A 10 -11.85 -25.28 0.40
CA ALA A 10 -11.82 -23.98 1.08
C ALA A 10 -11.02 -22.97 0.25
N LEU A 11 -11.73 -22.02 -0.37
CA LEU A 11 -11.12 -20.87 -1.04
C LEU A 11 -10.54 -19.93 0.03
N LEU A 12 -9.22 -19.90 0.14
CA LEU A 12 -8.49 -18.95 0.98
C LEU A 12 -8.49 -17.59 0.26
N THR A 13 -9.50 -16.77 0.50
CA THR A 13 -9.50 -15.38 0.03
C THR A 13 -8.55 -14.58 0.91
N GLY A 14 -7.31 -14.40 0.47
CA GLY A 14 -6.37 -13.48 1.12
C GLY A 14 -6.87 -12.04 0.98
N ALA A 15 -6.79 -11.26 2.07
CA ALA A 15 -6.99 -9.82 2.01
C ALA A 15 -5.87 -9.22 1.14
N VAL A 16 -6.24 -8.58 0.03
CA VAL A 16 -5.30 -7.89 -0.86
C VAL A 16 -5.39 -6.41 -0.49
N ASN A 17 -4.47 -5.98 0.37
CA ASN A 17 -4.49 -4.61 0.85
C ASN A 17 -3.99 -3.65 -0.23
N ALA A 18 -4.68 -2.52 -0.38
CA ALA A 18 -4.34 -1.46 -1.34
C ALA A 18 -3.15 -0.62 -0.85
N HIS A 19 -1.97 -1.26 -0.74
CA HIS A 19 -0.72 -0.62 -0.35
C HIS A 19 -0.44 0.63 -1.20
N PHE A 20 0.10 1.66 -0.54
CA PHE A 20 0.48 2.91 -1.19
C PHE A 20 1.90 3.32 -0.81
N HIS A 21 2.48 4.27 -1.54
CA HIS A 21 3.74 4.90 -1.14
C HIS A 21 3.53 6.40 -1.05
N LEU A 22 3.94 7.02 0.06
CA LEU A 22 4.04 8.47 0.16
C LEU A 22 5.35 8.93 -0.49
N ASN A 23 5.24 9.63 -1.62
CA ASN A 23 6.38 10.08 -2.42
C ASN A 23 6.75 11.54 -2.13
N TYR A 24 5.81 12.34 -1.62
CA TYR A 24 6.04 13.69 -1.12
C TYR A 24 4.89 14.10 -0.19
N PRO A 25 5.11 14.82 0.93
CA PRO A 25 6.41 15.11 1.56
C PRO A 25 7.19 13.85 1.95
N GLU A 26 8.44 14.01 2.42
CA GLU A 26 9.27 12.86 2.80
C GLU A 26 8.60 12.05 3.92
N PRO A 27 8.38 10.72 3.75
CA PRO A 27 7.79 9.89 4.78
C PRO A 27 8.76 9.69 5.95
N ARG A 28 8.22 9.42 7.15
CA ARG A 28 9.02 9.17 8.36
C ARG A 28 10.07 8.08 8.22
N GLY A 29 9.82 7.11 7.36
CA GLY A 29 10.72 5.99 7.13
C GLY A 29 10.46 5.30 5.80
N PRO A 30 11.32 4.33 5.45
CA PRO A 30 11.16 3.58 4.21
C PRO A 30 9.84 2.80 4.22
N PHE A 31 9.26 2.62 3.05
CA PHE A 31 8.04 1.83 2.91
C PHE A 31 8.27 0.37 3.30
N VAL A 32 7.41 -0.14 4.20
CA VAL A 32 7.30 -1.56 4.55
C VAL A 32 5.81 -1.92 4.54
N GLY A 33 5.32 -2.51 3.44
CA GLY A 33 3.89 -2.79 3.25
C GLY A 33 3.22 -3.51 4.42
N ALA A 34 3.89 -4.50 5.02
CA ALA A 34 3.37 -5.24 6.17
C ALA A 34 3.14 -4.36 7.42
N ASN A 35 3.82 -3.21 7.52
CA ASN A 35 3.70 -2.30 8.65
C ASN A 35 2.72 -1.15 8.39
N GLU A 36 2.28 -0.91 7.15
CA GLU A 36 1.33 0.16 6.82
C GLU A 36 0.03 0.16 7.64
N PRO A 37 -0.53 -0.98 8.08
CA PRO A 37 -1.70 -0.97 8.97
C PRO A 37 -1.43 -0.32 10.34
N ASN A 38 -0.16 -0.20 10.74
CA ASN A 38 0.22 0.38 12.01
C ASN A 38 0.32 1.91 11.92
N PHE A 39 0.29 2.56 13.07
CA PHE A 39 0.51 4.01 13.18
C PHE A 39 1.74 4.46 12.39
N CYS A 40 1.55 5.39 11.46
CA CYS A 40 2.61 5.92 10.60
C CYS A 40 3.46 4.84 9.89
N GLY A 41 2.89 3.70 9.52
CA GLY A 41 3.62 2.61 8.89
C GLY A 41 4.62 1.92 9.81
N GLY A 42 4.39 1.99 11.13
CA GLY A 42 5.28 1.44 12.16
C GLY A 42 6.36 2.43 12.64
N TYR A 43 6.43 3.64 12.08
CA TYR A 43 7.38 4.68 12.48
C TYR A 43 6.76 5.63 13.52
N THR A 44 6.82 5.23 14.80
CA THR A 44 6.15 5.97 15.89
C THR A 44 6.80 7.30 16.22
N GLU A 45 8.12 7.39 16.12
CA GLU A 45 8.87 8.60 16.46
C GLU A 45 8.90 9.60 15.30
N VAL A 46 8.81 10.89 15.63
CA VAL A 46 9.00 11.97 14.67
C VAL A 46 10.43 12.03 14.17
N THR A 47 10.60 12.47 12.93
CA THR A 47 11.91 12.77 12.35
C THR A 47 12.41 14.15 12.75
N SER A 48 13.73 14.33 12.68
CA SER A 48 14.38 15.63 12.83
C SER A 48 14.45 16.40 11.49
N ASN A 49 14.46 15.69 10.36
CA ASN A 49 14.46 16.25 9.00
C ASN A 49 13.04 16.55 8.50
N ARG A 50 12.34 17.48 9.17
CA ARG A 50 11.00 17.89 8.77
C ARG A 50 10.99 18.56 7.39
N THR A 51 10.02 18.20 6.56
CA THR A 51 9.85 18.87 5.26
C THR A 51 9.25 20.26 5.47
N THR A 52 9.87 21.30 4.92
CA THR A 52 9.21 22.62 4.87
C THR A 52 8.01 22.56 3.93
N PHE A 53 6.84 22.98 4.41
CA PHE A 53 5.58 22.84 3.69
C PHE A 53 4.79 24.14 3.71
N PRO A 54 4.15 24.56 2.61
CA PRO A 54 3.42 25.81 2.60
C PRO A 54 2.09 25.69 3.35
N LEU A 55 1.60 26.81 3.90
CA LEU A 55 0.23 26.85 4.45
C LEU A 55 -0.81 26.76 3.34
N GLU A 56 -0.55 27.38 2.20
CA GLU A 56 -1.46 27.49 1.05
C GLU A 56 -0.82 26.89 -0.21
N GLY A 57 -1.65 26.32 -1.09
CA GLY A 57 -1.17 25.76 -2.36
C GLY A 57 -0.26 24.54 -2.22
N GLY A 58 -0.25 23.89 -1.06
CA GLY A 58 0.48 22.65 -0.81
C GLY A 58 -0.09 21.47 -1.60
N PHE A 59 0.71 20.40 -1.70
CA PHE A 59 0.27 19.12 -2.25
C PHE A 59 1.02 17.95 -1.59
N PHE A 60 0.42 16.77 -1.63
CA PHE A 60 1.12 15.51 -1.34
C PHE A 60 1.03 14.58 -2.54
N ARG A 61 1.98 13.67 -2.67
CA ARG A 61 2.08 12.71 -3.75
C ARG A 61 2.06 11.31 -3.20
N ILE A 62 1.16 10.49 -3.72
CA ILE A 62 1.12 9.06 -3.42
C ILE A 62 1.20 8.22 -4.68
N GLN A 63 1.72 7.01 -4.54
CA GLN A 63 1.61 5.96 -5.54
C GLN A 63 0.67 4.88 -5.03
N GLN A 64 -0.35 4.56 -5.81
CA GLN A 64 -1.36 3.55 -5.51
C GLN A 64 -1.20 2.32 -6.41
N GLY A 65 -1.06 1.15 -5.78
CA GLY A 65 -0.89 -0.12 -6.49
C GLY A 65 -2.20 -0.72 -7.00
N HIS A 66 -3.33 -0.35 -6.40
CA HIS A 66 -4.63 -1.00 -6.63
C HIS A 66 -5.70 0.03 -7.02
N PRO A 67 -6.71 -0.35 -7.84
CA PRO A 67 -7.89 0.47 -8.09
C PRO A 67 -8.81 0.53 -6.85
N ASN A 68 -9.85 1.37 -6.93
CA ASN A 68 -10.94 1.45 -5.94
C ASN A 68 -10.45 1.74 -4.51
N TRP A 69 -9.71 2.82 -4.35
CA TRP A 69 -9.20 3.26 -3.06
C TRP A 69 -9.81 4.59 -2.66
N ALA A 70 -9.80 4.88 -1.36
CA ALA A 70 -10.10 6.19 -0.81
C ALA A 70 -8.93 6.67 0.04
N ALA A 71 -8.72 7.98 0.12
CA ALA A 71 -7.74 8.56 1.04
C ALA A 71 -8.24 9.82 1.75
N ALA A 72 -7.81 9.98 3.00
CA ALA A 72 -7.93 11.19 3.80
C ALA A 72 -6.55 11.61 4.33
N VAL A 73 -6.46 12.85 4.81
CA VAL A 73 -5.27 13.36 5.49
C VAL A 73 -5.68 13.87 6.86
N TYR A 74 -5.11 13.26 7.89
CA TYR A 74 -5.18 13.74 9.26
C TYR A 74 -3.96 14.61 9.56
N ILE A 75 -4.11 15.55 10.48
CA ILE A 75 -3.00 16.39 10.94
C ILE A 75 -2.94 16.46 12.46
N SER A 76 -1.74 16.35 13.00
CA SER A 76 -1.44 16.61 14.41
C SER A 76 -0.59 17.86 14.51
N THR A 77 -0.98 18.75 15.42
CA THR A 77 -0.19 19.93 15.81
C THR A 77 0.62 19.69 17.08
N GLU A 78 0.66 18.45 17.57
CA GLU A 78 1.58 18.08 18.63
C GLU A 78 3.02 18.06 18.11
N GLN A 79 3.97 18.33 19.00
CA GLN A 79 5.38 18.33 18.63
C GLN A 79 5.89 16.93 18.26
N ASN A 80 5.45 15.90 19.02
CA ASN A 80 5.96 14.53 18.90
C ASN A 80 4.82 13.48 18.89
N PRO A 81 3.88 13.54 17.92
CA PRO A 81 2.78 12.59 17.86
C PRO A 81 3.30 11.17 17.56
N ASN A 82 2.98 10.24 18.46
CA ASN A 82 3.43 8.85 18.42
C ASN A 82 2.29 7.81 18.49
N SER A 83 1.05 8.26 18.40
CA SER A 83 -0.16 7.42 18.40
C SER A 83 -1.28 8.07 17.58
N PHE A 84 -2.30 7.29 17.23
CA PHE A 84 -3.48 7.79 16.51
C PHE A 84 -4.24 8.87 17.29
N ASP A 85 -4.26 8.78 18.62
CA ASP A 85 -4.95 9.76 19.47
C ASP A 85 -4.37 11.17 19.35
N ALA A 86 -3.10 11.30 18.98
CA ALA A 86 -2.46 12.60 18.77
C ALA A 86 -3.00 13.37 17.55
N PHE A 87 -3.84 12.72 16.73
CA PHE A 87 -4.54 13.31 15.59
C PHE A 87 -6.00 13.69 15.94
N ASN A 88 -6.42 13.49 17.19
CA ASN A 88 -7.71 13.95 17.67
C ASN A 88 -7.61 15.37 18.25
N GLY A 89 -8.55 16.22 17.86
CA GLY A 89 -8.80 17.52 18.47
C GLY A 89 -9.95 17.43 19.49
N THR A 90 -10.43 18.58 19.95
CA THR A 90 -11.49 18.65 20.96
C THR A 90 -12.83 18.05 20.50
N ILE A 91 -13.09 18.05 19.18
CA ILE A 91 -14.35 17.62 18.58
C ILE A 91 -14.21 16.34 17.72
N GLY A 92 -13.11 15.61 17.87
CA GLY A 92 -12.80 14.40 17.10
C GLY A 92 -11.57 14.55 16.21
N GLU A 93 -11.42 13.66 15.24
CA GLU A 93 -10.26 13.60 14.33
C GLU A 93 -10.04 14.92 13.57
N GLN A 94 -8.78 15.34 13.46
CA GLN A 94 -8.39 16.57 12.77
C GLN A 94 -8.07 16.29 11.31
N TYR A 95 -9.07 16.51 10.44
CA TYR A 95 -8.93 16.34 8.99
C TYR A 95 -8.31 17.58 8.36
N ALA A 96 -7.09 17.45 7.83
CA ALA A 96 -6.55 18.41 6.88
C ALA A 96 -7.16 18.23 5.48
N ARG A 97 -7.61 17.00 5.17
CA ARG A 97 -8.37 16.69 3.95
C ARG A 97 -9.30 15.51 4.19
N TYR A 98 -10.57 15.67 3.87
CA TYR A 98 -11.56 14.59 3.98
C TYR A 98 -11.36 13.51 2.92
N TRP A 99 -11.99 12.36 3.16
CA TRP A 99 -11.96 11.19 2.28
C TRP A 99 -12.40 11.52 0.85
N ALA A 100 -11.57 11.13 -0.12
CA ALA A 100 -11.88 11.18 -1.55
C ALA A 100 -11.51 9.85 -2.21
N LYS A 101 -12.27 9.43 -3.23
CA LYS A 101 -12.11 8.15 -3.92
C LYS A 101 -11.41 8.30 -5.27
N ALA A 102 -10.71 7.25 -5.68
CA ALA A 102 -10.30 7.05 -7.06
C ALA A 102 -10.36 5.57 -7.44
N ASP A 103 -10.78 5.31 -8.67
CA ASP A 103 -11.03 3.95 -9.16
C ASP A 103 -9.85 3.39 -9.96
N THR A 104 -8.74 4.14 -10.06
CA THR A 104 -7.56 3.77 -10.83
C THR A 104 -6.31 3.71 -9.94
N PRO A 105 -5.39 2.77 -10.20
CA PRO A 105 -4.05 2.80 -9.62
C PRO A 105 -3.17 3.83 -10.35
N GLY A 106 -2.06 4.22 -9.73
CA GLY A 106 -1.07 5.09 -10.34
C GLY A 106 -0.49 6.15 -9.41
N GLN A 107 0.12 7.19 -9.97
CA GLN A 107 0.63 8.33 -9.20
C GLN A 107 -0.46 9.38 -9.08
N PHE A 108 -0.65 9.88 -7.86
CA PHE A 108 -1.59 10.94 -7.57
C PHE A 108 -0.86 12.08 -6.88
N CYS A 109 -0.93 13.27 -7.47
CA CYS A 109 -0.64 14.52 -6.80
C CYS A 109 -1.95 15.16 -6.34
N VAL A 110 -2.06 15.37 -5.04
CA VAL A 110 -3.30 15.77 -4.39
C VAL A 110 -3.08 17.11 -3.69
N PRO A 111 -3.85 18.15 -4.03
CA PRO A 111 -3.78 19.43 -3.33
C PRO A 111 -4.12 19.27 -1.84
N LEU A 112 -3.36 19.97 -1.01
CA LEU A 112 -3.50 20.02 0.43
C LEU A 112 -3.30 21.47 0.89
N ASP A 113 -4.41 22.17 1.07
CA ASP A 113 -4.43 23.52 1.58
C ASP A 113 -4.69 23.50 3.10
N LEU A 114 -3.69 23.89 3.88
CA LEU A 114 -3.75 23.85 5.33
C LEU A 114 -4.36 25.13 5.91
N SER A 115 -4.37 26.25 5.18
CA SER A 115 -4.90 27.52 5.68
C SER A 115 -6.41 27.49 5.89
N SER A 116 -7.11 26.68 5.09
CA SER A 116 -8.57 26.52 5.14
C SER A 116 -9.09 25.57 6.23
N THR A 117 -8.22 24.88 6.96
CA THR A 117 -8.60 23.76 7.84
C THR A 117 -9.26 24.19 9.16
N ASN A 118 -9.05 25.44 9.60
CA ASN A 118 -9.46 25.94 10.92
C ASN A 118 -8.91 25.13 12.11
N ILE A 119 -7.83 24.37 11.92
CA ILE A 119 -7.22 23.54 12.96
C ILE A 119 -6.29 24.39 13.83
N THR A 120 -6.54 24.41 15.14
CA THR A 120 -5.73 25.17 16.09
C THR A 120 -4.28 24.69 16.06
N GLY A 121 -3.34 25.64 15.89
CA GLY A 121 -1.90 25.34 15.86
C GLY A 121 -1.31 25.21 14.45
N VAL A 122 -2.14 25.11 13.41
CA VAL A 122 -1.71 25.23 12.01
C VAL A 122 -1.42 26.71 11.71
N ARG A 123 -0.14 27.08 11.74
CA ARG A 123 0.34 28.45 11.52
C ARG A 123 1.79 28.45 11.05
N ASP A 124 2.27 29.60 10.60
CA ASP A 124 3.66 29.81 10.19
C ASP A 124 4.64 29.41 11.32
N GLY A 125 5.69 28.67 10.96
CA GLY A 125 6.71 28.15 11.86
C GLY A 125 6.30 26.94 12.70
N ALA A 126 5.05 26.49 12.64
CA ALA A 126 4.59 25.35 13.42
C ALA A 126 5.17 24.03 12.89
N ASN A 127 5.59 23.16 13.80
CA ASN A 127 5.84 21.77 13.49
C ASN A 127 4.53 21.00 13.57
N VAL A 128 4.23 20.25 12.52
CA VAL A 128 3.03 19.40 12.44
C VAL A 128 3.41 18.03 11.89
N THR A 129 2.53 17.06 12.05
CA THR A 129 2.62 15.77 11.34
C THR A 129 1.35 15.59 10.54
N ILE A 130 1.47 15.25 9.26
CA ILE A 130 0.34 14.75 8.48
C ILE A 130 0.39 13.23 8.42
N GLN A 131 -0.75 12.58 8.59
CA GLN A 131 -0.94 11.16 8.40
C GLN A 131 -1.89 10.95 7.23
N ILE A 132 -1.38 10.37 6.16
CA ILE A 132 -2.17 9.99 5.01
C ILE A 132 -2.75 8.61 5.33
N ALA A 133 -4.08 8.52 5.32
CA ALA A 133 -4.80 7.28 5.48
C ALA A 133 -5.39 6.85 4.13
N VAL A 134 -5.20 5.59 3.77
CA VAL A 134 -5.72 4.97 2.55
C VAL A 134 -6.54 3.74 2.92
N THR A 135 -7.64 3.49 2.21
CA THR A 135 -8.38 2.23 2.32
C THR A 135 -8.80 1.69 0.97
N GLY A 136 -8.68 0.36 0.77
CA GLY A 136 -9.23 -0.39 -0.36
C GLY A 136 -10.46 -1.24 0.00
N GLY A 137 -10.96 -1.14 1.24
CA GLY A 137 -12.12 -1.89 1.74
C GLY A 137 -11.82 -3.01 2.74
N ASP A 138 -10.54 -3.33 2.99
CA ASP A 138 -10.08 -4.40 3.89
C ASP A 138 -9.28 -3.88 5.10
N GLY A 139 -9.32 -2.58 5.34
CA GLY A 139 -8.62 -1.90 6.43
C GLY A 139 -8.10 -0.54 5.99
N ASN A 140 -7.51 0.18 6.94
CA ASN A 140 -6.81 1.43 6.66
C ASN A 140 -5.30 1.20 6.71
N LEU A 141 -4.61 1.91 5.85
CA LEU A 141 -3.16 1.96 5.74
C LEU A 141 -2.68 3.38 5.98
N TYR A 142 -1.51 3.52 6.61
CA TYR A 142 -1.03 4.80 7.10
C TYR A 142 0.44 5.02 6.77
N GLN A 143 0.74 6.24 6.29
CA GLN A 143 2.10 6.78 6.24
C GLN A 143 2.07 8.22 6.72
N CYS A 144 3.14 8.65 7.38
CA CYS A 144 3.24 9.99 7.95
C CYS A 144 4.40 10.75 7.36
N ALA A 145 4.23 12.07 7.29
CA ALA A 145 5.30 13.02 7.04
C ALA A 145 5.29 14.10 8.12
N ASP A 146 6.49 14.40 8.63
CA ASP A 146 6.69 15.45 9.62
C ASP A 146 7.07 16.75 8.91
N LEU A 147 6.35 17.83 9.20
CA LEU A 147 6.43 19.09 8.48
C LEU A 147 6.82 20.24 9.41
N THR A 148 7.43 21.26 8.82
CA THR A 148 7.53 22.61 9.40
C THR A 148 6.83 23.57 8.45
N LEU A 149 5.77 24.22 8.93
CA LEU A 149 4.91 25.06 8.11
C LEU A 149 5.57 26.42 7.84
N SER A 150 5.45 26.92 6.62
CA SER A 150 5.92 28.26 6.28
C SER A 150 5.01 28.95 5.26
N SER A 151 4.53 30.13 5.62
CA SER A 151 3.79 31.07 4.76
C SER A 151 4.62 31.58 3.56
N ASN A 152 5.95 31.56 3.66
CA ASN A 152 6.87 32.06 2.64
C ASN A 152 7.49 30.95 1.78
N PHE A 153 7.16 29.69 2.07
CA PHE A 153 7.68 28.59 1.29
C PHE A 153 6.99 28.54 -0.07
N THR A 154 7.82 28.47 -1.11
CA THR A 154 7.37 28.23 -2.48
C THR A 154 8.09 27.00 -3.00
N PHE A 155 7.35 26.14 -3.68
CA PHE A 155 7.95 24.97 -4.31
C PHE A 155 8.95 25.41 -5.37
N THR A 156 10.09 24.73 -5.44
CA THR A 156 10.97 24.88 -6.60
C THR A 156 10.24 24.37 -7.84
N LYS A 157 10.66 24.84 -9.01
CA LYS A 157 10.06 24.40 -10.27
C LYS A 157 10.15 22.88 -10.43
N GLU A 158 11.29 22.30 -10.06
CA GLU A 158 11.53 20.86 -10.14
C GLU A 158 10.55 20.08 -9.26
N LEU A 159 10.30 20.56 -8.03
CA LEU A 159 9.36 19.90 -7.12
C LEU A 159 7.92 20.02 -7.65
N ASN A 160 7.53 21.20 -8.17
CA ASN A 160 6.23 21.37 -8.83
C ASN A 160 6.07 20.47 -10.05
N ASP A 161 7.11 20.31 -10.88
CA ASP A 161 7.05 19.46 -12.07
C ASP A 161 6.87 17.97 -11.72
N THR A 162 7.16 17.55 -10.48
CA THR A 162 6.89 16.18 -10.02
C THR A 162 5.43 15.94 -9.63
N CYS A 163 4.64 17.00 -9.42
CA CYS A 163 3.24 16.92 -9.06
C CYS A 163 2.37 16.61 -10.29
N THR A 164 2.36 15.33 -10.67
CA THR A 164 1.60 14.85 -11.84
C THR A 164 0.73 13.66 -11.48
N ASN A 165 -0.47 13.59 -12.07
CA ASN A 165 -1.33 12.41 -12.02
C ASN A 165 -1.01 11.49 -13.20
N THR A 166 -0.77 10.21 -12.93
CA THR A 166 -0.62 9.17 -13.97
C THR A 166 -1.41 7.94 -13.55
N THR A 167 -2.24 7.40 -14.43
CA THR A 167 -3.06 6.22 -14.15
C THR A 167 -2.52 5.00 -14.88
N ALA A 168 -2.41 3.86 -14.20
CA ALA A 168 -2.07 2.59 -14.84
C ALA A 168 -3.35 1.86 -15.30
N SER A 169 -3.37 1.40 -16.55
CA SER A 169 -4.46 0.55 -17.04
C SER A 169 -4.34 -0.84 -16.43
N THR A 170 -5.40 -1.33 -15.78
CA THR A 170 -5.46 -2.69 -15.25
C THR A 170 -5.65 -3.66 -16.42
N SER A 171 -4.56 -4.17 -17.00
CA SER A 171 -4.65 -5.23 -18.01
C SER A 171 -5.08 -6.54 -17.33
N THR A 172 -6.36 -6.89 -17.47
CA THR A 172 -6.90 -8.19 -17.07
C THR A 172 -6.32 -9.26 -17.99
N SER A 173 -5.18 -9.86 -17.64
CA SER A 173 -4.68 -11.04 -18.33
C SER A 173 -5.48 -12.27 -17.89
N SER A 174 -6.62 -12.51 -18.53
CA SER A 174 -7.30 -13.80 -18.50
C SER A 174 -6.44 -14.83 -19.24
N GLY A 175 -5.47 -15.42 -18.55
CA GLY A 175 -4.67 -16.53 -19.05
C GLY A 175 -5.51 -17.81 -19.08
N SER A 176 -6.31 -17.99 -20.13
CA SER A 176 -6.85 -19.30 -20.49
C SER A 176 -5.74 -20.13 -21.13
N THR A 177 -5.18 -21.08 -20.38
CA THR A 177 -4.30 -22.12 -20.93
C THR A 177 -5.12 -23.10 -21.77
N PRO A 178 -4.83 -23.29 -23.07
CA PRO A 178 -5.41 -24.40 -23.83
C PRO A 178 -4.62 -25.69 -23.56
N SER A 179 -5.30 -26.71 -23.04
CA SER A 179 -4.79 -28.08 -22.97
C SER A 179 -4.57 -28.66 -24.38
N PRO A 180 -3.43 -29.28 -24.71
CA PRO A 180 -3.28 -30.00 -25.96
C PRO A 180 -3.90 -31.41 -25.85
N THR A 181 -4.98 -31.64 -26.58
CA THR A 181 -5.42 -32.97 -27.00
C THR A 181 -4.54 -33.42 -28.16
N SER A 182 -3.86 -34.57 -28.04
CA SER A 182 -3.20 -35.23 -29.18
C SER A 182 -3.77 -36.63 -29.36
N GLY A 183 -4.54 -36.77 -30.44
CA GLY A 183 -4.97 -38.04 -31.02
C GLY A 183 -3.85 -38.72 -31.80
N ALA A 184 -4.06 -40.00 -32.07
CA ALA A 184 -3.06 -41.02 -32.36
C ALA A 184 -2.54 -41.10 -33.82
N LEU A 185 -1.51 -41.95 -33.94
CA LEU A 185 -1.06 -42.78 -35.07
C LEU A 185 -0.05 -42.21 -36.09
N GLY A 186 1.16 -42.80 -36.05
CA GLY A 186 2.19 -42.74 -37.09
C GLY A 186 3.30 -43.75 -36.78
N THR A 187 3.16 -44.97 -37.30
CA THR A 187 4.10 -46.10 -37.21
C THR A 187 5.31 -45.90 -38.11
N ALA A 188 6.53 -46.02 -37.58
CA ALA A 188 7.71 -46.60 -38.27
C ALA A 188 8.90 -46.79 -37.28
N GLN A 189 9.23 -48.07 -37.00
CA GLN A 189 10.57 -48.71 -36.98
C GLN A 189 11.83 -47.82 -36.80
N GLN A 190 12.88 -48.13 -36.02
CA GLN A 190 13.33 -49.40 -35.40
C GLN A 190 14.62 -49.15 -34.55
N ILE A 191 14.95 -50.12 -33.67
CA ILE A 191 16.24 -50.53 -33.06
C ILE A 191 16.95 -49.64 -32.01
N GLY A 192 17.23 -50.24 -30.83
CA GLY A 192 18.28 -49.80 -29.91
C GLY A 192 18.11 -50.27 -28.47
N SER A 193 18.22 -51.57 -28.21
CA SER A 193 18.14 -52.20 -26.89
C SER A 193 19.28 -51.77 -25.95
N TYR A 194 18.98 -51.36 -24.70
CA TYR A 194 19.81 -51.68 -23.53
C TYR A 194 18.94 -51.84 -22.27
N THR A 195 19.37 -52.81 -21.47
CA THR A 195 18.70 -53.53 -20.38
C THR A 195 18.78 -52.85 -19.01
N SER A 196 17.67 -52.97 -18.25
CA SER A 196 17.53 -53.35 -16.83
C SER A 196 18.54 -52.88 -15.75
N LEU A 197 18.05 -52.28 -14.65
CA LEU A 197 18.18 -52.84 -13.28
C LEU A 197 17.30 -52.14 -12.22
N LEU A 198 16.86 -52.93 -11.23
CA LEU A 198 15.97 -52.66 -10.10
C LEU A 198 16.71 -52.26 -8.79
N LEU A 199 15.92 -51.79 -7.80
CA LEU A 199 16.03 -51.92 -6.33
C LEU A 199 16.88 -50.94 -5.48
N ALA A 200 16.21 -50.27 -4.53
CA ALA A 200 16.34 -50.40 -3.05
C ALA A 200 15.77 -49.11 -2.37
N LEU A 201 14.67 -49.14 -1.61
CA LEU A 201 14.48 -49.53 -0.19
C LEU A 201 15.27 -48.71 0.86
N GLY A 202 14.53 -48.12 1.81
CA GLY A 202 14.97 -47.72 3.16
C GLY A 202 15.06 -46.19 3.38
N GLY A 203 14.46 -45.57 4.39
CA GLY A 203 13.80 -46.10 5.56
C GLY A 203 13.06 -45.00 6.35
N VAL A 204 12.11 -45.45 7.15
CA VAL A 204 11.35 -44.70 8.14
C VAL A 204 12.17 -44.60 9.44
N ALA A 205 12.14 -43.46 10.11
CA ALA A 205 12.41 -43.38 11.55
C ALA A 205 11.42 -42.41 12.21
N LEU A 206 10.49 -42.99 12.98
CA LEU A 206 9.65 -42.35 13.99
C LEU A 206 10.46 -42.16 15.29
N ALA A 207 10.11 -41.11 16.04
CA ALA A 207 10.06 -41.01 17.51
C ALA A 207 9.87 -39.50 17.82
N THR A 208 9.06 -38.98 18.74
CA THR A 208 8.23 -39.36 19.91
C THR A 208 7.61 -38.00 20.31
N LEU A 209 6.42 -37.80 20.88
CA LEU A 209 5.50 -38.55 21.73
C LEU A 209 4.12 -37.89 21.57
#